data_AF-F3FT63-F1
#
_entry.id   AF-F3FT63-F1
#
_cell.length_a   1.000
_cell.length_b   1.000
_cell.length_c   1.000
_cell.angle_alpha   90.00
_cell.angle_beta   90.00
_cell.angle_gamma   90.00
#
_symmetry.space_group_name_H-M   'P 1'
#
loop_
_entity.id
_entity.type
_entity.pdbx_description
1 polymer ?
#
loop_
_entity_poly.entity_id
_entity_poly.type
_entity_poly.pdbx_seq_one_letter_code
_entity_poly.pdbx_strand_id
1 'polypeptide(L)'
;REIYYWIEANGRVDRAEDGTPLSFPGVLINVDERRAVAAERDRATAALRALNDTLEQRVAARTTELMQAEEKLRQSQKMEAVGQLTGGLAHDFNNLLAGISGALELMGTRIEQGRWGEVDKYIVTAQGAAKRAAALTHRLLPDAVRHPGRCASRRSG
;
A
#
# COMPACT_ATOMS: atom_id res chain seq x y z
N ARG A 1 -65.67 -1.65 16.05
CA ARG A 1 -64.35 -1.83 15.42
C ARG A 1 -63.94 -3.26 15.71
N GLU A 2 -63.87 -4.13 14.71
CA GLU A 2 -63.52 -5.54 14.93
C GLU A 2 -62.03 -5.66 15.23
N ILE A 3 -61.68 -6.50 16.20
CA ILE A 3 -60.30 -6.79 16.60
C ILE A 3 -60.00 -8.23 16.14
N TYR A 4 -58.96 -8.37 15.34
CA TYR A 4 -58.48 -9.66 14.84
C TYR A 4 -57.22 -10.07 15.61
N TYR A 5 -57.13 -11.35 16.00
CA TYR A 5 -55.99 -11.92 16.72
C TYR A 5 -55.37 -13.07 15.93
N TRP A 6 -54.05 -13.20 15.97
CA TRP A 6 -53.40 -14.40 15.46
C TRP A 6 -53.43 -15.49 16.52
N ILE A 7 -54.10 -16.59 16.19
CA ILE A 7 -54.21 -17.76 17.04
C ILE A 7 -53.49 -18.95 16.39
N GLU A 8 -52.73 -19.68 17.20
CA GLU A 8 -52.29 -21.02 16.89
C GLU A 8 -53.24 -21.99 17.58
N ALA A 9 -53.92 -22.82 16.80
CA ALA A 9 -54.79 -23.88 17.30
C ALA A 9 -54.04 -25.20 17.21
N ASN A 10 -53.85 -25.87 18.34
CA ASN A 10 -53.18 -27.16 18.38
C ASN A 10 -54.06 -28.17 19.11
N GLY A 11 -54.32 -29.30 18.46
CA GLY A 11 -55.30 -30.26 18.94
C GLY A 11 -55.31 -31.53 18.09
N ARG A 12 -56.14 -32.48 18.49
CA ARG A 12 -56.34 -33.72 17.74
C ARG A 12 -57.78 -33.77 17.22
N VAL A 13 -57.98 -34.36 16.05
CA VAL A 13 -59.32 -34.59 15.51
C VAL A 13 -59.81 -35.94 16.03
N ASP A 14 -60.83 -35.92 16.89
CA ASP A 14 -61.54 -37.12 17.30
C ASP A 14 -62.55 -37.49 16.21
N ARG A 15 -62.54 -38.77 15.77
CA ARG A 15 -63.35 -39.29 14.65
C ARG A 15 -64.26 -40.43 15.11
N ALA A 16 -65.39 -40.59 14.44
CA ALA A 16 -66.29 -41.73 14.59
C ALA A 16 -65.66 -43.02 14.00
N GLU A 17 -66.24 -44.19 14.29
CA GLU A 17 -65.82 -45.49 13.72
C GLU A 17 -65.82 -45.51 12.18
N ASP A 18 -66.66 -44.69 11.55
CA ASP A 18 -66.72 -44.52 10.08
C ASP A 18 -65.68 -43.51 9.54
N GLY A 19 -64.85 -42.92 10.41
CA GLY A 19 -63.83 -41.93 10.07
C GLY A 19 -64.31 -40.48 10.05
N THR A 20 -65.60 -40.22 10.28
CA THR A 20 -66.18 -38.87 10.27
C THR A 20 -65.62 -38.01 11.40
N PRO A 21 -65.13 -36.77 11.14
CA PRO A 21 -64.67 -35.86 12.19
C PRO A 21 -65.82 -35.45 13.11
N LEU A 22 -65.68 -35.70 14.41
CA LEU A 22 -66.70 -35.41 15.43
C LEU A 22 -66.34 -34.17 16.24
N SER A 23 -65.10 -34.05 16.70
CA SER A 23 -64.66 -32.89 17.47
C SER A 23 -63.16 -32.65 17.35
N PHE A 24 -62.73 -31.44 17.66
CA PHE A 24 -61.32 -31.07 17.71
C PHE A 24 -60.99 -30.49 19.09
N PRO A 25 -60.83 -31.33 20.13
CA PRO A 25 -60.31 -30.87 21.41
C PRO A 25 -58.88 -30.37 21.21
N GLY A 26 -58.67 -29.09 21.48
CA GLY A 26 -57.40 -28.41 21.30
C GLY A 26 -57.28 -27.16 22.14
N VAL A 27 -56.07 -26.63 22.21
CA VAL A 27 -55.76 -25.36 22.88
C VAL A 27 -55.64 -24.28 21.81
N LEU A 28 -56.22 -23.11 22.09
CA LEU A 28 -56.02 -21.90 21.31
C LEU A 28 -54.99 -21.03 22.03
N ILE A 29 -53.88 -20.73 21.36
CA ILE A 29 -52.81 -19.90 21.90
C ILE A 29 -52.79 -18.60 21.11
N ASN A 30 -52.88 -17.45 21.79
CA ASN A 30 -52.61 -16.16 21.14
C ASN A 30 -51.10 -16.06 20.86
N VAL A 31 -50.72 -15.78 19.62
CA VAL A 31 -49.32 -15.71 19.19
C VAL A 31 -48.90 -14.30 18.73
N ASP A 32 -49.72 -13.28 18.95
CA ASP A 32 -49.45 -11.91 18.52
C ASP A 32 -48.15 -11.37 19.12
N GLU A 33 -47.95 -11.53 20.43
CA GLU A 33 -46.73 -11.09 21.12
C GLU A 33 -45.48 -11.81 20.60
N ARG A 34 -45.56 -13.15 20.50
CA ARG A 34 -44.43 -13.97 20.01
C ARG A 34 -44.06 -13.60 18.57
N ARG A 35 -45.04 -13.34 17.72
CA ARG A 35 -44.82 -12.91 16.33
C ARG A 35 -44.24 -11.51 16.26
N ALA A 36 -44.71 -10.57 17.09
CA ALA A 36 -44.17 -9.22 17.13
C ALA A 36 -42.68 -9.22 17.52
N VAL A 37 -42.31 -10.00 18.54
CA VAL A 37 -40.91 -10.17 18.98
C VAL A 37 -40.07 -10.82 17.89
N ALA A 38 -40.56 -11.88 17.25
CA ALA A 38 -39.86 -12.54 16.15
C ALA A 38 -39.64 -11.59 14.96
N ALA A 39 -40.67 -10.82 14.59
CA ALA A 39 -40.58 -9.86 13.50
C ALA A 39 -39.56 -8.75 13.81
N GLU A 40 -39.52 -8.24 15.04
CA GLU A 40 -38.56 -7.23 15.45
C GLU A 40 -37.12 -7.78 15.45
N ARG A 41 -36.92 -8.98 15.98
CA ARG A 41 -35.63 -9.67 15.93
C ARG A 41 -35.14 -9.86 14.49
N ASP A 42 -36.03 -10.28 13.60
CA ASP A 42 -35.69 -10.53 12.20
C ASP A 42 -35.31 -9.22 11.49
N ARG A 43 -36.03 -8.12 11.77
CA ARG A 43 -35.65 -6.78 11.29
C ARG A 43 -34.30 -6.34 11.82
N ALA A 44 -34.06 -6.48 13.13
CA ALA A 44 -32.78 -6.12 13.75
C ALA A 44 -31.63 -6.95 13.18
N THR A 45 -31.84 -8.24 12.97
CA THR A 45 -30.84 -9.14 12.38
C THR A 45 -30.54 -8.75 10.92
N ALA A 46 -31.56 -8.41 10.14
CA ALA A 46 -31.38 -7.94 8.77
C ALA A 46 -30.62 -6.60 8.73
N ALA A 47 -30.94 -5.66 9.62
CA ALA A 47 -30.25 -4.38 9.73
C ALA A 47 -28.78 -4.56 10.13
N LEU A 48 -28.48 -5.45 11.09
CA LEU A 48 -27.10 -5.76 11.48
C LEU A 48 -26.30 -6.37 10.34
N ARG A 49 -26.88 -7.28 9.57
CA ARG A 49 -26.22 -7.86 8.39
C ARG A 49 -25.92 -6.80 7.35
N ALA A 50 -26.90 -5.97 6.99
CA ALA A 50 -26.70 -4.90 6.02
C ALA A 50 -25.63 -3.88 6.48
N LEU A 51 -25.60 -3.56 7.77
CA LEU A 51 -24.56 -2.69 8.34
C LEU A 51 -23.18 -3.34 8.27
N ASN A 52 -23.08 -4.63 8.62
CA ASN A 52 -21.81 -5.36 8.56
C ASN A 52 -21.28 -5.43 7.11
N ASP A 53 -22.11 -5.79 6.15
CA ASP A 53 -21.74 -5.83 4.72
C ASP A 53 -21.24 -4.46 4.25
N THR A 54 -21.91 -3.38 4.67
CA THR A 54 -21.49 -2.01 4.35
C THR A 54 -20.16 -1.65 5.00
N LEU A 55 -19.94 -2.05 6.25
CA LEU A 55 -18.68 -1.83 6.95
C LEU A 55 -17.53 -2.60 6.30
N GLU A 56 -17.74 -3.87 5.95
CA GLU A 56 -16.75 -4.70 5.26
C GLU A 56 -16.33 -4.07 3.92
N GLN A 57 -17.30 -3.60 3.12
CA GLN A 57 -17.02 -2.89 1.87
C GLN A 57 -16.21 -1.61 2.10
N ARG A 58 -16.57 -0.81 3.11
CA ARG A 58 -15.85 0.43 3.44
C ARG A 58 -14.43 0.15 3.92
N VAL A 59 -14.25 -0.86 4.77
CA VAL A 59 -12.92 -1.28 5.25
C VAL A 59 -12.07 -1.74 4.08
N ALA A 60 -12.58 -2.61 3.20
CA ALA A 60 -11.83 -3.09 2.04
C ALA A 60 -11.41 -1.95 1.09
N ALA A 61 -12.32 -1.01 0.83
CA ALA A 61 -12.02 0.18 0.02
C ALA A 61 -10.92 1.04 0.68
N ARG A 62 -11.07 1.34 1.97
CA ARG A 62 -10.08 2.13 2.74
C ARG A 62 -8.72 1.45 2.82
N THR A 63 -8.67 0.14 3.06
CA THR A 63 -7.42 -0.61 3.09
C THR A 63 -6.70 -0.54 1.73
N THR A 64 -7.45 -0.66 0.63
CA THR A 64 -6.89 -0.54 -0.72
C THR A 64 -6.32 0.86 -0.97
N GLU A 65 -7.05 1.92 -0.60
CA GLU A 65 -6.59 3.31 -0.70
C GLU A 65 -5.31 3.54 0.11
N LEU A 66 -5.27 3.05 1.36
CA LEU A 66 -4.11 3.19 2.24
C LEU A 66 -2.88 2.50 1.66
N MET A 67 -3.01 1.25 1.20
CA MET A 67 -1.90 0.51 0.60
C MET A 67 -1.33 1.23 -0.64
N GLN A 68 -2.19 1.82 -1.47
CA GLN A 68 -1.75 2.59 -2.63
C GLN A 68 -1.04 3.90 -2.23
N ALA A 69 -1.53 4.57 -1.18
CA ALA A 69 -0.89 5.78 -0.66
C ALA A 69 0.48 5.48 -0.04
N GLU A 70 0.59 4.41 0.75
CA GLU A 70 1.84 3.95 1.35
C GLU A 70 2.88 3.59 0.28
N GLU A 71 2.48 2.87 -0.77
CA GLU A 71 3.40 2.49 -1.84
C GLU A 71 3.90 3.73 -2.61
N LYS A 72 3.02 4.70 -2.88
CA LYS A 72 3.41 5.98 -3.48
C LYS A 72 4.38 6.75 -2.59
N LEU A 73 4.11 6.81 -1.28
CA LEU A 73 5.00 7.48 -0.33
C LEU A 73 6.36 6.80 -0.28
N ARG A 74 6.40 5.47 -0.19
CA ARG A 74 7.63 4.67 -0.19
C ARG A 74 8.44 4.91 -1.46
N GLN A 75 7.77 4.94 -2.62
CA GLN A 75 8.43 5.23 -3.89
C GLN A 75 8.93 6.67 -3.97
N SER A 76 8.18 7.65 -3.44
CA SER A 76 8.61 9.05 -3.36
C SER A 76 9.84 9.22 -2.47
N GLN A 77 9.85 8.61 -1.28
CA GLN A 77 11.01 8.64 -0.37
C GLN A 77 12.23 7.97 -1.00
N LYS A 78 12.04 6.87 -1.73
CA LYS A 78 13.10 6.24 -2.50
C LYS A 78 13.64 7.20 -3.57
N MET A 79 12.75 7.88 -4.29
CA MET A 79 13.16 8.84 -5.32
C MET A 79 13.88 10.05 -4.73
N GLU A 80 13.43 10.54 -3.57
CA GLU A 80 14.08 11.63 -2.85
C GLU A 80 15.47 11.22 -2.36
N ALA A 81 15.62 10.04 -1.76
CA ALA A 81 16.91 9.51 -1.34
C ALA A 81 17.86 9.31 -2.54
N VAL A 82 17.35 8.77 -3.65
CA VAL A 82 18.13 8.63 -4.90
C VAL A 82 18.49 10.01 -5.46
N GLY A 83 17.58 10.98 -5.43
CA GLY A 83 17.81 12.35 -5.89
C GLY A 83 18.86 13.09 -5.07
N GLN A 84 18.80 12.99 -3.73
CA GLN A 84 19.80 13.56 -2.83
C GLN A 84 21.18 12.91 -3.04
N LEU A 85 21.23 11.57 -3.14
CA LEU A 85 22.47 10.85 -3.42
C LEU A 85 23.04 11.24 -4.78
N THR A 86 22.22 11.30 -5.82
CA THR A 86 22.66 11.63 -7.18
C THR A 86 23.07 13.10 -7.30
N GLY A 87 22.35 14.03 -6.65
CA GLY A 87 22.66 15.46 -6.66
C GLY A 87 23.95 15.79 -5.93
N GLY A 88 24.13 15.27 -4.70
CA GLY A 88 25.37 15.45 -3.95
C GLY A 88 26.57 14.83 -4.67
N LEU A 89 26.37 13.65 -5.27
CA LEU A 89 27.41 12.97 -6.01
C LEU A 89 27.80 13.67 -7.31
N ALA A 90 26.81 14.11 -8.09
CA ALA A 90 27.03 14.86 -9.32
C ALA A 90 27.77 16.17 -9.03
N HIS A 91 27.42 16.85 -7.96
CA HIS A 91 28.13 18.05 -7.49
C HIS A 91 29.59 17.75 -7.17
N ASP A 92 29.87 16.70 -6.40
CA ASP A 92 31.25 16.33 -6.04
C ASP A 92 32.07 15.92 -7.27
N PHE A 93 31.47 15.20 -8.21
CA PHE A 93 32.13 14.82 -9.47
C PHE A 93 32.46 16.06 -10.31
N ASN A 94 31.51 17.00 -10.43
CA ASN A 94 31.71 18.26 -11.14
C ASN A 94 32.80 19.12 -10.47
N ASN A 95 32.88 19.13 -9.14
CA ASN A 95 33.94 19.83 -8.41
C ASN A 95 35.33 19.23 -8.69
N LEU A 96 35.43 17.91 -8.78
CA LEU A 96 36.68 17.23 -9.11
C LEU A 96 37.07 17.49 -10.57
N LEU A 97 36.12 17.43 -11.51
CA LEU A 97 36.36 17.77 -12.91
C LEU A 97 36.80 19.22 -13.09
N ALA A 98 36.14 20.17 -12.42
CA ALA A 98 36.54 21.58 -12.43
C ALA A 98 37.97 21.77 -11.92
N GLY A 99 38.36 21.07 -10.85
CA GLY A 99 39.73 21.10 -10.34
C GLY A 99 40.78 20.53 -11.29
N ILE A 100 40.45 19.44 -12.01
CA ILE A 100 41.33 18.87 -13.04
C ILE A 100 41.46 19.83 -14.22
N SER A 101 40.33 20.28 -14.79
CA SER A 101 40.31 21.17 -15.95
C SER A 101 41.01 22.49 -15.65
N GLY A 102 40.75 23.11 -14.49
CA GLY A 102 41.40 24.36 -14.10
C GLY A 102 42.91 24.21 -13.88
N ALA A 103 43.37 23.07 -13.35
CA ALA A 103 44.79 22.79 -13.24
C ALA A 103 45.45 22.61 -14.61
N LEU A 104 44.78 21.93 -15.56
CA LEU A 104 45.25 21.75 -16.93
C LEU A 104 45.32 23.08 -17.70
N GLU A 105 44.30 23.93 -17.57
CA GLU A 105 44.29 25.28 -18.17
C GLU A 105 45.46 26.13 -17.66
N LEU A 106 45.65 26.17 -16.34
CA LEU A 106 46.74 26.92 -15.72
C LEU A 106 48.12 26.37 -16.11
N MET A 107 48.28 25.06 -16.27
CA MET A 107 49.51 24.47 -16.82
C MET A 107 49.80 24.98 -18.23
N GLY A 108 48.81 24.96 -19.12
CA GLY A 108 48.95 25.45 -20.50
C GLY A 108 49.42 26.91 -20.53
N THR A 109 48.77 27.77 -19.77
CA THR A 109 49.15 29.20 -19.66
C THR A 109 50.59 29.39 -19.16
N ARG A 110 51.06 28.57 -18.22
CA ARG A 110 52.44 28.70 -17.67
C ARG A 110 53.50 28.20 -18.64
N ILE A 111 53.18 27.15 -19.39
CA ILE A 111 54.02 26.62 -20.46
C ILE A 111 54.22 27.68 -21.55
N GLU A 112 53.14 28.33 -21.98
CA GLU A 112 53.18 29.43 -22.97
C GLU A 112 54.03 30.62 -22.50
N GLN A 113 54.06 30.87 -21.19
CA GLN A 113 54.87 31.93 -20.58
C GLN A 113 56.33 31.52 -20.31
N GLY A 114 56.75 30.31 -20.70
CA GLY A 114 58.09 29.80 -20.45
C GLY A 114 58.38 29.47 -18.97
N ARG A 115 57.35 29.41 -18.12
CA ARG A 115 57.46 29.21 -16.66
C ARG A 115 57.38 27.74 -16.27
N TRP A 116 58.25 26.92 -16.84
CA TRP A 116 58.27 25.47 -16.67
C TRP A 116 58.42 25.01 -15.22
N GLY A 117 59.17 25.76 -14.40
CA GLY A 117 59.35 25.45 -12.98
C GLY A 117 58.06 25.57 -12.14
N GLU A 118 57.03 26.24 -12.66
CA GLU A 118 55.73 26.38 -11.98
C GLU A 118 54.69 25.36 -12.44
N VAL A 119 55.00 24.48 -13.40
CA VAL A 119 54.06 23.50 -13.96
C VAL A 119 53.80 22.35 -12.99
N ASP A 120 54.83 21.93 -12.26
CA ASP A 120 54.79 20.76 -11.38
C ASP A 120 53.69 20.84 -10.30
N LYS A 121 53.48 22.03 -9.72
CA LYS A 121 52.41 22.25 -8.72
C LYS A 121 51.00 21.98 -9.26
N TYR A 122 50.79 22.26 -10.54
CA TYR A 122 49.49 22.04 -11.17
C TYR A 122 49.31 20.59 -11.60
N ILE A 123 50.39 19.90 -12.00
CA ILE A 123 50.38 18.44 -12.22
C ILE A 123 49.95 17.72 -10.94
N VAL A 124 50.55 18.07 -9.80
CA VAL A 124 50.20 17.51 -8.49
C VAL A 124 48.74 17.77 -8.14
N THR A 125 48.25 18.98 -8.42
CA THR A 125 46.85 19.37 -8.17
C THR A 125 45.86 18.55 -9.01
N ALA A 126 46.12 18.42 -10.32
CA ALA A 126 45.30 17.64 -11.24
C ALA A 126 45.31 16.14 -10.87
N GLN A 127 46.48 15.57 -10.56
CA GLN A 127 46.61 14.18 -10.12
C GLN A 127 45.88 13.92 -8.80
N GLY A 128 45.93 14.86 -7.86
CA GLY A 128 45.19 14.77 -6.60
C GLY A 128 43.68 14.73 -6.82
N ALA A 129 43.16 15.57 -7.71
CA ALA A 129 41.75 15.58 -8.08
C ALA A 129 41.33 14.29 -8.82
N ALA A 130 42.16 13.79 -9.75
CA ALA A 130 41.93 12.53 -10.45
C ALA A 130 41.91 11.31 -9.51
N LYS A 131 42.82 11.25 -8.54
CA LYS A 131 42.84 10.19 -7.51
C LYS A 131 41.57 10.21 -6.64
N ARG A 132 41.09 11.40 -6.26
CA ARG A 132 39.82 11.54 -5.52
C ARG A 132 38.62 11.11 -6.36
N ALA A 133 38.58 11.44 -7.65
CA ALA A 133 37.52 11.00 -8.56
C ALA A 133 37.50 9.48 -8.72
N ALA A 134 38.67 8.85 -8.91
CA ALA A 134 38.79 7.39 -8.97
C ALA A 134 38.31 6.71 -7.67
N ALA A 135 38.68 7.28 -6.51
CA ALA A 135 38.22 6.78 -5.21
C ALA A 135 36.70 6.93 -5.02
N LEU A 136 36.11 8.01 -5.54
CA LEU A 136 34.66 8.23 -5.52
C LEU A 136 33.94 7.18 -6.38
N THR A 137 34.37 6.94 -7.62
CA THR A 137 33.80 5.92 -8.50
C THR A 137 33.89 4.51 -7.90
N HIS A 138 35.02 4.18 -7.25
CA HIS A 138 35.18 2.89 -6.57
C HIS A 138 34.20 2.67 -5.41
N ARG A 139 33.77 3.74 -4.72
CA ARG A 139 32.79 3.67 -3.64
C ARG A 139 31.34 3.51 -4.13
N LEU A 140 31.05 3.87 -5.38
CA LEU A 140 29.70 3.80 -5.97
C LEU A 140 29.38 2.48 -6.67
N LEU A 141 30.42 1.77 -7.13
CA LEU A 141 30.27 0.51 -7.85
C LEU A 141 29.53 -0.60 -7.07
N PRO A 142 29.59 -0.69 -5.72
CA PRO A 142 28.82 -1.66 -4.95
C PRO A 142 27.29 -1.46 -5.01
N ASP A 143 26.82 -0.21 -5.17
CA ASP A 143 25.38 0.12 -5.15
C ASP A 143 24.73 -0.03 -6.53
N ALA A 144 25.47 0.25 -7.62
CA ALA A 144 24.99 0.08 -8.99
C ALA A 144 24.72 -1.40 -9.35
N VAL A 145 25.48 -2.33 -8.78
CA VAL A 145 25.41 -3.77 -9.11
C VAL A 145 24.32 -4.51 -8.32
N ARG A 146 23.74 -3.91 -7.26
CA ARG A 146 22.76 -4.59 -6.39
C ARG A 146 21.30 -4.45 -6.81
N HIS A 147 20.96 -3.70 -7.87
CA HIS A 147 19.57 -3.52 -8.33
C HIS A 147 19.37 -3.65 -9.86
N PRO A 148 19.78 -4.76 -10.52
CA PRO A 148 19.17 -5.14 -11.79
C PRO A 148 17.87 -5.92 -11.49
N GLY A 149 16.74 -5.34 -11.89
CA GLY A 149 15.43 -5.98 -12.10
C GLY A 149 15.06 -7.19 -11.24
N ARG A 150 14.19 -6.99 -10.23
CA ARG A 150 13.22 -8.05 -9.86
C ARG A 150 12.21 -8.16 -10.98
N CYS A 151 12.61 -8.86 -12.03
CA CYS A 151 11.78 -9.32 -13.12
C CYS A 151 11.05 -10.63 -12.71
N ALA A 152 9.95 -10.87 -13.40
CA ALA A 152 9.17 -12.10 -13.46
C ALA A 152 8.17 -12.38 -12.31
N SER A 153 6.96 -11.87 -12.55
CA SER A 153 5.69 -12.58 -12.38
C SER A 153 5.80 -14.07 -12.06
N ARG A 154 5.37 -14.48 -10.85
CA ARG A 154 4.85 -15.82 -10.62
C ARG A 154 3.34 -15.81 -10.90
N ARG A 155 2.96 -16.14 -12.14
CA ARG A 155 1.76 -16.95 -12.41
C ARG A 155 2.18 -18.42 -12.30
N SER A 156 1.17 -19.27 -12.10
CA SER A 156 1.18 -20.74 -12.05
C SER A 156 1.16 -21.34 -10.64
N GLY A 157 -0.03 -21.81 -10.28
CA GLY A 157 -0.43 -22.45 -9.03
C GLY A 157 -1.95 -22.38 -8.95
#